data_AF-A0A8X6K688-F1
#
_entry.id   AF-A0A8X6K688-F1
#
_cell.length_a   1.000
_cell.length_b   1.000
_cell.length_c   1.000
_cell.angle_alpha   90.00
_cell.angle_beta   90.00
_cell.angle_gamma   90.00
#
_symmetry.space_group_name_H-M   'P 1'
#
loop_
_entity.id
_entity.type
_entity.pdbx_description
1 polymer ?
#
loop_
_entity_poly.entity_id
_entity_poly.type
_entity_poly.pdbx_seq_one_letter_code
_entity_poly.pdbx_strand_id
1 'polypeptide(L)'
;MTGNQLDVIIVNKQARALVDSRASFSVISDKYRRFLKKVLFTEAKSILLKVTDGSPVRPIGKCILRVRINGRELPFEFIVLPHCSHDIILGYYFLAAS
;
A
#
# COMPACT_ATOMS: atom_id res chain seq x y z
N MET A 1 4.60 23.48 -1.24
CA MET A 1 3.37 22.71 -0.96
C MET A 1 3.79 21.42 -0.29
N THR A 2 3.50 21.30 1.01
CA THR A 2 3.80 20.15 1.87
C THR A 2 3.06 18.93 1.34
N GLY A 3 3.75 18.08 0.57
CA GLY A 3 3.18 16.88 -0.01
C GLY A 3 2.69 15.93 1.09
N ASN A 4 1.55 15.29 0.87
CA ASN A 4 0.95 14.32 1.79
C ASN A 4 1.71 12.99 1.77
N GLN A 5 3.04 13.06 1.93
CA GLN A 5 3.97 11.94 1.87
C GLN A 5 4.66 11.76 3.21
N LEU A 6 4.85 10.50 3.58
CA LEU A 6 5.55 10.10 4.79
C LEU A 6 6.74 9.22 4.44
N ASP A 7 7.91 9.54 4.98
CA ASP A 7 9.07 8.66 4.91
C ASP A 7 8.85 7.45 5.82
N VAL A 8 8.89 6.27 5.21
CA VAL A 8 8.72 4.99 5.90
C VAL A 8 9.87 4.06 5.58
N ILE A 9 10.14 3.11 6.48
CA ILE A 9 11.08 2.02 6.20
C ILE A 9 10.28 0.74 5.99
N ILE A 10 10.43 0.12 4.82
CA ILE A 10 9.80 -1.13 4.45
C ILE A 10 10.91 -2.12 4.07
N VAL A 11 11.03 -3.23 4.80
CA VAL A 11 12.08 -4.24 4.54
C VAL A 11 13.48 -3.62 4.51
N ASN A 12 13.79 -2.78 5.51
CA ASN A 12 15.05 -2.05 5.62
C ASN A 12 15.39 -1.12 4.43
N LYS A 13 14.40 -0.78 3.59
CA LYS A 13 14.53 0.21 2.52
C LYS A 13 13.68 1.43 2.83
N GLN A 14 14.23 2.62 2.64
CA GLN A 14 13.46 3.86 2.70
C GLN A 14 12.50 3.95 1.52
N ALA A 15 11.27 4.39 1.79
CA ALA A 15 10.25 4.63 0.79
C ALA A 15 9.46 5.90 1.16
N ARG A 16 9.00 6.64 0.15
CA ARG A 16 8.02 7.72 0.34
C ARG A 16 6.63 7.19 0.07
N ALA A 17 5.84 7.07 1.14
CA ALA A 17 4.47 6.61 1.06
C ALA A 17 3.53 7.81 0.92
N LEU A 18 2.54 7.73 0.02
CA LEU A 18 1.41 8.66 0.02
C LEU A 18 0.51 8.34 1.20
N VAL A 19 0.18 9.34 2.01
CA VAL A 19 -0.85 9.23 3.05
C VAL A 19 -2.19 9.57 2.40
N ASP A 20 -3.17 8.68 2.44
CA ASP A 20 -4.49 8.94 1.86
C ASP A 20 -5.59 8.37 2.75
N SER A 21 -6.15 9.21 3.62
CA SER A 21 -7.27 8.84 4.49
C SER A 21 -8.57 8.57 3.73
N ARG A 22 -8.66 8.92 2.43
CA ARG A 22 -9.81 8.59 1.57
C ARG A 22 -9.68 7.22 0.92
N ALA A 23 -8.49 6.63 0.91
CA ALA A 23 -8.30 5.24 0.54
C ALA A 23 -8.64 4.35 1.75
N SER A 24 -9.65 3.48 1.65
CA SER A 24 -9.98 2.58 2.76
C SER A 24 -8.82 1.63 3.09
N PHE A 25 -8.18 1.10 2.05
CA PHE A 25 -7.08 0.13 2.15
C PHE A 25 -5.73 0.77 1.84
N SER A 26 -4.68 0.25 2.46
CA SER A 26 -3.31 0.52 2.02
C SER A 26 -2.99 -0.24 0.74
N VAL A 27 -2.22 0.39 -0.15
CA VAL A 27 -1.92 -0.12 -1.50
C VAL A 27 -0.41 -0.17 -1.72
N ILE A 28 0.04 -1.24 -2.40
CA ILE A 28 1.39 -1.35 -2.97
C ILE A 28 1.29 -1.62 -4.47
N SER A 29 2.18 -1.01 -5.26
CA SER A 29 2.31 -1.35 -6.68
C SER A 29 2.94 -2.74 -6.85
N ASP A 30 2.49 -3.56 -7.81
CA ASP A 30 3.12 -4.87 -8.06
C ASP A 30 4.61 -4.72 -8.42
N LYS A 31 4.96 -3.64 -9.14
CA LYS A 31 6.35 -3.28 -9.44
C LYS A 31 7.19 -3.18 -8.15
N TYR A 32 6.71 -2.44 -7.15
CA TYR A 32 7.43 -2.26 -5.90
C TYR A 32 7.42 -3.52 -5.04
N ARG A 33 6.31 -4.27 -5.01
CA ARG A 33 6.24 -5.59 -4.34
C ARG A 33 7.31 -6.54 -4.89
N ARG A 34 7.46 -6.63 -6.22
CA ARG A 34 8.51 -7.44 -6.88
C ARG A 34 9.91 -6.98 -6.49
N PHE A 35 10.14 -5.67 -6.49
CA PHE A 35 11.41 -5.08 -6.05
C PHE A 35 11.76 -5.46 -4.60
N LEU A 36 10.76 -5.49 -3.71
CA LEU A 36 10.90 -5.93 -2.32
C LEU A 36 10.91 -7.46 -2.15
N LYS A 37 10.73 -8.23 -3.24
CA LYS A 37 10.60 -9.69 -3.26
C LYS A 37 9.52 -10.22 -2.29
N LYS A 38 8.40 -9.50 -2.18
CA LYS A 38 7.30 -9.88 -1.27
C LYS A 38 6.34 -10.86 -1.91
N VAL A 39 5.92 -11.86 -1.16
CA VAL A 39 4.96 -12.88 -1.62
C VAL A 39 3.61 -12.22 -1.92
N LEU A 40 2.99 -12.63 -3.03
CA LEU A 40 1.64 -12.24 -3.41
C LEU A 40 0.68 -13.35 -3.00
N PHE A 41 -0.35 -12.99 -2.22
CA PHE A 41 -1.47 -13.87 -1.91
C PHE A 41 -2.62 -13.54 -2.85
N THR A 42 -2.94 -14.45 -3.77
CA THR A 42 -4.07 -14.29 -4.70
C THR A 42 -5.35 -14.76 -4.01
N GLU A 43 -6.34 -13.87 -3.86
CA GLU A 43 -7.67 -14.28 -3.40
C GLU A 43 -8.57 -14.64 -4.59
N ALA A 44 -9.34 -15.73 -4.46
CA ALA A 44 -10.25 -16.20 -5.50
C ALA A 44 -11.48 -15.28 -5.71
N LYS A 45 -11.79 -14.40 -4.75
CA LYS A 45 -12.88 -13.42 -4.86
C LYS A 45 -12.31 -12.08 -5.31
N SER A 46 -12.65 -11.66 -6.53
CA SER A 46 -12.21 -10.37 -7.05
C SER A 46 -13.01 -9.22 -6.44
N ILE A 47 -12.43 -8.51 -5.49
CA ILE A 47 -12.92 -7.17 -5.10
C ILE A 47 -12.61 -6.21 -6.24
N LEU A 48 -13.59 -5.40 -6.64
CA LEU A 48 -13.37 -4.30 -7.59
C LEU A 48 -13.20 -3.03 -6.76
N LEU A 49 -12.03 -2.40 -6.85
CA LEU A 49 -11.78 -1.14 -6.18
C LEU A 49 -12.13 0.01 -7.09
N LYS A 50 -12.85 1.01 -6.56
CA LYS A 50 -13.03 2.30 -7.22
C LYS A 50 -11.88 3.20 -6.83
N VAL A 51 -11.07 3.63 -7.80
CA VAL A 51 -9.98 4.57 -7.55
C VAL A 51 -10.46 6.01 -7.71
N THR A 52 -9.57 6.98 -7.47
CA THR A 52 -9.92 8.41 -7.35
C THR A 52 -10.48 9.05 -8.62
N ASP A 53 -10.11 8.55 -9.81
CA ASP A 53 -10.68 8.98 -11.09
C ASP A 53 -12.05 8.31 -11.39
N GLY A 54 -12.54 7.49 -10.46
CA GLY A 54 -13.78 6.75 -10.59
C GLY A 54 -13.67 5.46 -11.40
N SER A 55 -12.51 5.17 -12.00
CA SER A 55 -12.29 3.95 -12.75
C SER A 55 -12.25 2.73 -11.82
N PRO A 56 -12.71 1.56 -12.31
CA PRO A 56 -12.60 0.33 -11.57
C PRO A 56 -11.23 -0.32 -11.79
N VAL A 57 -10.58 -0.74 -10.71
CA VAL A 57 -9.34 -1.51 -10.76
C VAL A 57 -9.52 -2.82 -10.01
N ARG A 58 -9.10 -3.92 -10.65
CA ARG A 58 -9.02 -5.23 -10.01
C ARG A 58 -7.63 -5.38 -9.37
N PRO A 59 -7.53 -5.53 -8.04
CA PRO A 59 -6.29 -5.95 -7.42
C PRO A 59 -5.87 -7.32 -7.93
N ILE A 60 -4.55 -7.55 -8.00
CA ILE A 60 -3.99 -8.87 -8.33
C ILE A 60 -3.82 -9.77 -7.10
N GLY A 61 -4.07 -9.22 -5.91
CA GLY A 61 -3.99 -9.94 -4.65
C GLY A 61 -3.60 -9.02 -3.51
N LYS A 62 -3.01 -9.61 -2.47
CA LYS A 62 -2.59 -8.94 -1.24
C LYS A 62 -1.16 -9.32 -0.87
N CYS A 63 -0.51 -8.51 -0.03
CA CYS A 63 0.73 -8.90 0.62
C CYS A 63 0.83 -8.28 2.01
N ILE A 64 1.64 -8.88 2.88
CA ILE A 64 1.94 -8.33 4.21
C ILE A 64 3.29 -7.61 4.16
N LEU A 65 3.31 -6.35 4.57
CA LEU A 65 4.52 -5.54 4.71
C LEU A 65 4.71 -5.17 6.17
N ARG A 66 5.95 -5.24 6.66
CA ARG A 66 6.33 -4.59 7.91
C ARG A 66 6.75 -3.16 7.60
N VAL A 67 6.02 -2.21 8.16
CA VAL A 67 6.22 -0.78 7.96
C VAL A 67 6.78 -0.21 9.25
N ARG A 68 7.91 0.47 9.18
CA ARG A 68 8.50 1.17 10.31
C ARG A 68 8.35 2.68 10.16
N ILE A 69 7.72 3.29 11.16
CA ILE A 69 7.47 4.74 11.27
C ILE A 69 7.83 5.15 12.69
N ASN A 70 8.60 6.23 12.85
CA ASN A 70 8.99 6.77 14.17
C ASN A 70 9.56 5.69 15.12
N GLY A 71 10.36 4.75 14.58
CA GLY A 71 10.97 3.66 15.35
C GLY A 71 10.05 2.47 15.68
N ARG A 72 8.73 2.56 15.46
CA ARG A 72 7.78 1.44 15.63
C ARG A 72 7.63 0.69 14.32
N GLU A 73 7.74 -0.65 14.36
CA GLU A 73 7.56 -1.52 13.19
C GLU A 73 6.37 -2.45 13.41
N LEU A 74 5.39 -2.39 12.49
CA LEU A 74 4.18 -3.19 12.56
C LEU A 74 3.87 -3.84 11.19
N PRO A 75 3.35 -5.07 11.18
CA PRO A 75 2.88 -5.71 9.95
C PRO A 75 1.50 -5.15 9.56
N PHE A 76 1.33 -4.88 8.27
CA PHE A 76 0.04 -4.47 7.70
C PHE A 76 -0.24 -5.22 6.40
N GLU A 77 -1.52 -5.50 6.17
CA GLU A 77 -2.01 -5.99 4.90
C GLU A 77 -2.08 -4.85 3.88
N PHE A 78 -1.57 -5.10 2.68
CA PHE A 78 -1.63 -4.20 1.53
C PHE A 78 -2.35 -4.89 0.39
N ILE A 79 -3.23 -4.15 -0.27
CA ILE A 79 -3.77 -4.52 -1.57
C ILE A 79 -2.69 -4.30 -2.63
N VAL A 80 -2.49 -5.28 -3.51
CA VAL A 80 -1.54 -5.17 -4.62
C VAL A 80 -2.28 -4.78 -5.89
N LEU A 81 -1.99 -3.59 -6.40
CA LEU A 81 -2.51 -3.14 -7.69
C LEU A 81 -1.53 -3.47 -8.83
N PRO A 82 -2.01 -3.89 -10.01
CA PRO A 82 -1.15 -4.18 -11.15
C PRO A 82 -0.39 -2.92 -11.61
N HIS A 83 -1.07 -1.78 -11.58
CA HIS A 83 -0.51 -0.46 -11.89
C HIS A 83 -0.96 0.54 -10.82
N CYS A 84 -0.03 1.34 -10.32
CA CYS A 84 -0.27 2.42 -9.37
C CYS A 84 0.78 3.51 -9.61
N SER A 85 0.38 4.78 -9.55
CA SER A 85 1.29 5.93 -9.68
C SER A 85 2.22 6.09 -8.48
N HIS A 86 1.86 5.50 -7.35
CA HIS A 86 2.63 5.52 -6.11
C HIS A 86 3.04 4.09 -5.76
N ASP A 87 4.28 3.93 -5.29
CA ASP A 87 4.77 2.62 -4.84
C ASP A 87 4.03 2.15 -3.59
N ILE A 88 3.72 3.08 -2.67
CA ILE A 88 3.02 2.82 -1.42
C ILE A 88 1.98 3.91 -1.19
N ILE A 89 0.76 3.50 -0.83
CA ILE A 89 -0.30 4.37 -0.27
C ILE A 89 -0.69 3.80 1.09
N LEU A 90 -0.73 4.65 2.11
CA LEU A 90 -1.21 4.34 3.45
C LEU A 90 -2.66 4.80 3.56
N GLY A 91 -3.58 3.83 3.59
CA GLY A 91 -5.01 4.07 3.67
C GLY A 91 -5.50 4.25 5.11
N TYR A 92 -6.79 4.56 5.25
CA TYR A 92 -7.48 4.80 6.52
C TYR A 92 -7.23 3.70 7.55
N TYR A 93 -7.31 2.41 7.19
CA TYR A 93 -7.11 1.33 8.18
C TYR A 93 -5.71 1.29 8.76
N PHE A 94 -4.70 1.71 7.99
CA PHE A 94 -3.36 1.89 8.54
C PHE A 94 -3.34 3.06 9.51
N LEU A 95 -3.88 4.21 9.10
CA LEU A 95 -3.87 5.45 9.87
C LEU A 95 -4.67 5.35 11.18
N ALA A 96 -5.74 4.56 11.19
CA ALA A 96 -6.57 4.33 12.37
C ALA A 96 -5.92 3.34 13.36
N ALA A 97 -4.97 2.52 12.91
CA ALA A 97 -4.29 1.52 13.72
C ALA A 97 -2.87 1.94 14.18
N SER A 98 -2.38 3.07 13.69
CA SER A 98 -1.03 3.60 13.94
C SER A 98 -0.97 4.59 15.10
#